data_AF-A0A812MZH5-F1
#
_entry.id   AF-A0A812MZH5-F1
#
_cell.length_a   1.000
_cell.length_b   1.000
_cell.length_c   1.000
_cell.angle_alpha   90.00
_cell.angle_beta   90.00
_cell.angle_gamma   90.00
#
_symmetry.space_group_name_H-M   'P 1'
#
loop_
_entity.id
_entity.type
_entity.pdbx_description
1 polymer ?
#
loop_
_entity_poly.entity_id
_entity_poly.type
_entity_poly.pdbx_seq_one_letter_code
_entity_poly.pdbx_strand_id
1 'polypeptide(L)'
;MAQELCTINPLINCYTGREFVQVKQWYFSTLPRHLANIERLLSADFFGGTAPSHADFNVYHHLSNARLVEPQCVPDRLAQWMESMEALPALRAYLEERPDLVGIGEDPGLVDKAGRFLAQRHPEGQCRLQDGHFIFEE
;
A
#
# COMPACT_ATOMS: atom_id res chain seq x y z
N MET A 1 -6.23 -2.49 -15.17
CA MET A 1 -5.44 -3.50 -14.44
C MET A 1 -4.80 -2.84 -13.23
N ALA A 2 -4.56 -3.58 -12.14
CA ALA A 2 -3.92 -3.08 -10.91
C ALA A 2 -2.57 -2.38 -11.16
N GLN A 3 -1.88 -2.74 -12.26
CA GLN A 3 -0.64 -2.12 -12.73
C GLN A 3 -0.70 -0.59 -12.80
N GLU A 4 -1.86 -0.02 -13.15
CA GLU A 4 -2.05 1.42 -13.24
C GLU A 4 -1.97 2.13 -11.87
N LEU A 5 -2.09 1.38 -10.77
CA LEU A 5 -2.00 1.88 -9.40
C LEU A 5 -0.59 1.76 -8.83
N CYS A 6 0.36 1.13 -9.54
CA CYS A 6 1.68 0.76 -9.01
C CYS A 6 2.50 1.96 -8.48
N THR A 7 2.28 3.17 -8.99
CA THR A 7 2.97 4.38 -8.51
C THR A 7 2.71 4.68 -7.04
N ILE A 8 1.65 4.13 -6.42
CA ILE A 8 1.43 4.28 -4.99
C ILE A 8 2.59 3.71 -4.15
N ASN A 9 3.26 2.66 -4.63
CA ASN A 9 4.35 2.00 -3.89
C ASN A 9 5.57 2.93 -3.71
N PRO A 10 6.16 3.53 -4.76
CA PRO A 10 7.22 4.52 -4.58
C PRO A 10 6.70 5.83 -3.94
N LEU A 11 5.42 6.17 -4.09
CA LEU A 11 4.84 7.35 -3.43
C LEU A 11 4.90 7.27 -1.90
N ILE A 12 4.59 6.10 -1.34
CA ILE A 12 4.57 5.95 0.12
C ILE A 12 5.95 5.60 0.72
N ASN A 13 6.88 5.03 -0.07
CA ASN A 13 8.18 4.55 0.43
C ASN A 13 9.40 5.38 0.00
N CYS A 14 9.31 6.14 -1.09
CA CYS A 14 10.51 6.73 -1.71
C CYS A 14 10.42 8.24 -1.91
N TYR A 15 9.28 8.75 -2.42
CA TYR A 15 9.17 10.16 -2.73
C TYR A 15 9.07 11.01 -1.46
N THR A 16 9.84 12.10 -1.41
CA THR A 16 9.84 13.05 -0.30
C THR A 16 9.76 14.51 -0.79
N GLY A 17 9.38 15.41 0.11
CA GLY A 17 9.40 16.85 -0.13
C GLY A 17 8.61 17.27 -1.38
N ARG A 18 9.26 18.06 -2.26
CA ARG A 18 8.59 18.60 -3.45
C ARG A 18 8.15 17.53 -4.44
N GLU A 19 8.94 16.47 -4.60
CA GLU A 19 8.61 15.38 -5.52
C GLU A 19 7.39 14.60 -5.02
N PHE A 20 7.32 14.31 -3.72
CA PHE A 20 6.14 13.71 -3.10
C PHE A 20 4.87 14.49 -3.42
N VAL A 21 4.88 15.82 -3.22
CA VAL A 21 3.71 16.67 -3.48
C VAL A 21 3.26 16.59 -4.94
N GLN A 22 4.21 16.65 -5.88
CA GLN A 22 3.91 16.59 -7.32
C GLN A 22 3.34 15.24 -7.75
N VAL A 23 3.99 14.14 -7.32
CA VAL A 23 3.54 12.78 -7.67
C VAL A 23 2.22 12.45 -6.99
N LYS A 24 2.03 12.86 -5.73
CA LYS A 24 0.76 12.72 -5.01
C LYS A 24 -0.37 13.39 -5.79
N GLN A 25 -0.19 14.66 -6.17
CA GLN A 25 -1.21 15.41 -6.90
C GLN A 25 -1.56 14.72 -8.22
N TRP A 26 -0.56 14.32 -9.01
CA TRP A 26 -0.78 13.59 -10.26
C TRP A 26 -1.51 12.26 -10.05
N TYR A 27 -1.06 11.45 -9.09
CA TYR A 27 -1.62 10.13 -8.81
C TYR A 27 -3.11 10.24 -8.46
N PHE A 28 -3.46 11.09 -7.49
CA PHE A 28 -4.85 11.24 -7.07
C PHE A 28 -5.73 11.96 -8.09
N SER A 29 -5.17 12.75 -9.02
CA SER A 29 -5.93 13.31 -10.15
C SER A 29 -6.37 12.25 -11.17
N THR A 30 -5.60 11.17 -11.32
CA THR A 30 -5.88 10.11 -12.31
C THR A 30 -6.60 8.91 -11.70
N LEU A 31 -6.47 8.72 -10.38
CA LEU A 31 -7.02 7.61 -9.63
C LEU A 31 -8.51 7.35 -9.87
N PRO A 32 -9.42 8.35 -9.89
CA PRO A 32 -10.87 8.09 -10.06
C PRO A 32 -11.20 7.30 -11.33
N ARG A 33 -10.50 7.58 -12.44
CA ARG A 33 -10.66 6.87 -13.70
C ARG A 33 -10.25 5.40 -13.58
N HIS A 34 -9.16 5.12 -12.87
CA HIS A 34 -8.70 3.75 -12.64
C HIS A 34 -9.63 2.98 -11.72
N LEU A 35 -10.13 3.61 -10.65
CA LEU A 35 -11.09 3.01 -9.72
C LEU A 35 -12.40 2.66 -10.42
N ALA A 36 -12.93 3.54 -11.27
CA ALA A 36 -14.13 3.25 -12.06
C ALA A 36 -13.94 2.02 -12.96
N ASN A 37 -12.76 1.84 -13.55
CA ASN A 37 -12.47 0.64 -14.35
C ASN A 37 -12.37 -0.61 -13.49
N ILE A 38 -11.77 -0.52 -12.30
CA ILE A 38 -11.67 -1.65 -11.35
C ILE A 38 -13.07 -2.05 -10.86
N GLU A 39 -13.92 -1.09 -10.48
CA GLU A 39 -15.30 -1.38 -10.09
C GLU A 39 -16.08 -2.13 -11.16
N ARG A 40 -15.88 -1.80 -12.44
CA ARG A 40 -16.54 -2.51 -13.54
C ARG A 40 -16.08 -3.96 -13.68
N LEU A 41 -14.85 -4.28 -13.27
CA LEU A 41 -14.29 -5.63 -13.33
C LEU A 41 -14.71 -6.48 -12.12
N LEU A 42 -15.05 -5.85 -11.00
CA LEU A 42 -15.63 -6.54 -9.85
C LEU A 42 -17.06 -6.94 -10.21
N SER A 43 -17.28 -8.18 -10.63
CA SER A 43 -18.58 -8.68 -11.13
C SER A 43 -19.28 -9.65 -10.17
N ALA A 44 -18.56 -10.15 -9.16
CA ALA A 44 -19.04 -11.02 -8.10
C ALA A 44 -18.42 -10.56 -6.76
N ASP A 45 -18.34 -11.46 -5.78
CA ASP A 45 -17.70 -11.19 -4.48
C ASP A 45 -16.20 -10.86 -4.63
N PHE A 46 -15.55 -11.45 -5.65
CA PHE A 46 -14.13 -11.28 -5.99
C PHE A 46 -13.94 -11.13 -7.51
N PHE A 47 -12.78 -10.62 -7.94
CA PHE A 47 -12.47 -10.43 -9.37
C PHE A 47 -12.43 -11.75 -10.18
N GLY A 48 -12.25 -12.89 -9.49
CA GLY A 48 -12.22 -14.22 -10.08
C GLY A 48 -13.46 -15.09 -9.82
N GLY A 49 -14.51 -14.56 -9.18
CA GLY A 49 -15.73 -15.31 -8.85
C GLY A 49 -16.06 -15.25 -7.35
N THR A 50 -16.34 -16.42 -6.75
CA THR A 50 -16.82 -16.54 -5.36
C THR A 50 -15.72 -16.74 -4.32
N ALA A 51 -14.46 -16.87 -4.75
CA ALA A 51 -13.31 -17.00 -3.86
C ALA A 51 -12.21 -16.00 -4.25
N PRO A 52 -11.44 -15.50 -3.28
CA PRO A 52 -10.37 -14.54 -3.56
C PRO A 52 -9.26 -15.19 -4.38
N SER A 53 -8.72 -14.43 -5.31
CA SER A 53 -7.59 -14.80 -6.16
C SER A 53 -6.42 -13.85 -5.94
N HIS A 54 -5.28 -14.13 -6.57
CA HIS A 54 -4.14 -13.21 -6.57
C HIS A 54 -4.51 -11.79 -7.06
N ALA A 55 -5.47 -11.67 -8.00
CA ALA A 55 -5.91 -10.38 -8.49
C ALA A 55 -6.53 -9.52 -7.38
N ASP A 56 -7.29 -10.15 -6.48
CA ASP A 56 -7.94 -9.49 -5.35
C ASP A 56 -6.90 -8.93 -4.37
N PHE A 57 -5.92 -9.75 -3.97
CA PHE A 57 -4.85 -9.30 -3.07
C PHE A 57 -4.00 -8.19 -3.69
N ASN A 58 -3.73 -8.24 -5.00
CA ASN A 58 -2.98 -7.20 -5.70
C ASN A 58 -3.73 -5.86 -5.72
N VAL A 59 -5.02 -5.87 -6.05
CA VAL A 59 -5.85 -4.66 -6.00
C VAL A 59 -5.95 -4.15 -4.56
N TYR A 60 -6.21 -5.03 -3.60
CA TYR A 60 -6.33 -4.68 -2.19
C TYR A 60 -5.07 -3.97 -1.68
N HIS A 61 -3.88 -4.52 -1.98
CA HIS A 61 -2.59 -3.94 -1.62
C HIS A 61 -2.49 -2.48 -2.06
N HIS A 62 -2.75 -2.20 -3.33
CA HIS A 62 -2.66 -0.83 -3.86
C HIS A 62 -3.71 0.12 -3.27
N LEU A 63 -4.95 -0.33 -3.07
CA LEU A 63 -5.99 0.51 -2.45
C LEU A 63 -5.70 0.78 -0.97
N SER A 64 -5.21 -0.23 -0.25
CA SER A 64 -4.79 -0.09 1.16
C SER A 64 -3.68 0.96 1.30
N ASN A 65 -2.71 0.96 0.37
CA ASN A 65 -1.64 1.96 0.34
C ASN A 65 -2.15 3.36 -0.04
N ALA A 66 -3.11 3.45 -0.96
CA ALA A 66 -3.71 4.73 -1.34
C ALA A 66 -4.42 5.39 -0.15
N ARG A 67 -5.13 4.60 0.67
CA ARG A 67 -5.79 5.07 1.90
C ARG A 67 -4.82 5.59 2.97
N LEU A 68 -3.55 5.18 2.97
CA LEU A 68 -2.54 5.75 3.87
C LEU A 68 -2.26 7.23 3.54
N VAL A 69 -2.45 7.64 2.29
CA VAL A 69 -2.15 9.00 1.82
C VAL A 69 -3.40 9.87 1.73
N GLU A 70 -4.53 9.30 1.26
CA GLU A 70 -5.83 9.95 1.14
C GLU A 70 -6.93 8.97 1.61
N PRO A 71 -7.36 9.02 2.88
CA PRO A 71 -8.27 8.02 3.45
C PRO A 71 -9.61 7.86 2.72
N GLN A 72 -10.09 8.93 2.08
CA GLN A 72 -11.37 8.99 1.37
C GLN A 72 -11.24 8.78 -0.14
N CYS A 73 -10.11 8.27 -0.64
CA CYS A 73 -9.88 8.14 -2.08
C CYS A 73 -10.57 6.95 -2.75
N VAL A 74 -11.13 6.02 -1.98
CA VAL A 74 -11.74 4.78 -2.47
C VAL A 74 -13.27 4.91 -2.43
N PRO A 75 -14.00 4.65 -3.54
CA PRO A 75 -15.45 4.72 -3.57
C PRO A 75 -16.10 3.60 -2.75
N ASP A 76 -17.35 3.82 -2.32
CA ASP A 76 -18.09 2.95 -1.38
C ASP A 76 -18.13 1.48 -1.79
N ARG A 77 -18.32 1.19 -3.08
CA ARG A 77 -18.40 -0.20 -3.55
C ARG A 77 -17.07 -0.94 -3.38
N LEU A 78 -15.95 -0.30 -3.71
CA LEU A 78 -14.63 -0.86 -3.46
C LEU A 78 -14.30 -0.88 -1.98
N ALA A 79 -14.79 0.09 -1.20
CA ALA A 79 -14.63 0.11 0.24
C ALA A 79 -15.28 -1.12 0.91
N GLN A 80 -16.52 -1.46 0.55
CA GLN A 80 -17.23 -2.64 1.02
C GLN A 80 -16.53 -3.95 0.61
N TRP A 81 -16.00 -3.98 -0.61
CA TRP A 81 -15.18 -5.11 -1.07
C TRP A 81 -13.87 -5.24 -0.26
N MET A 82 -13.21 -4.12 0.06
CA MET A 82 -12.03 -4.13 0.93
C MET A 82 -12.36 -4.65 2.34
N GLU A 83 -13.50 -4.26 2.92
CA GLU A 83 -13.96 -4.80 4.21
C GLU A 83 -14.17 -6.33 4.14
N SER A 84 -14.71 -6.82 3.02
CA SER A 84 -14.89 -8.26 2.79
C SER A 84 -13.54 -8.99 2.68
N MET A 85 -12.54 -8.37 2.03
CA MET A 85 -11.16 -8.88 2.01
C MET A 85 -10.56 -8.91 3.41
N GLU A 86 -10.70 -7.84 4.19
CA GLU A 86 -10.19 -7.72 5.56
C GLU A 86 -10.86 -8.68 6.55
N ALA A 87 -12.05 -9.18 6.22
CA ALA A 87 -12.71 -10.24 6.97
C ALA A 87 -12.09 -11.63 6.75
N LEU A 88 -11.26 -11.83 5.72
CA LEU A 88 -10.57 -13.09 5.49
C LEU A 88 -9.57 -13.38 6.62
N PRO A 89 -9.62 -14.56 7.28
CA PRO A 89 -8.77 -14.85 8.44
C PRO A 89 -7.28 -14.65 8.18
N ALA A 90 -6.78 -15.08 7.02
CA ALA A 90 -5.37 -14.96 6.67
C ALA A 90 -4.94 -13.50 6.44
N LEU A 91 -5.80 -12.69 5.80
CA LEU A 91 -5.48 -11.27 5.57
C LEU A 91 -5.56 -10.49 6.88
N ARG A 92 -6.56 -10.76 7.72
CA ARG A 92 -6.68 -10.16 9.05
C ARG A 92 -5.44 -10.41 9.90
N ALA A 93 -5.02 -11.68 10.02
CA ALA A 93 -3.82 -12.04 10.77
C ALA A 93 -2.59 -11.32 10.23
N TYR A 94 -2.42 -11.25 8.90
CA TYR A 94 -1.35 -10.49 8.28
C TYR A 94 -1.39 -9.00 8.63
N LEU A 95 -2.56 -8.36 8.56
CA LEU A 95 -2.71 -6.93 8.85
C LEU A 95 -2.47 -6.61 10.34
N GLU A 96 -2.83 -7.51 11.25
CA GLU A 96 -2.57 -7.39 12.69
C GLU A 96 -1.06 -7.42 13.00
N GLU A 97 -0.28 -8.21 12.26
CA GLU A 97 1.17 -8.32 12.43
C GLU A 97 1.97 -7.29 11.61
N ARG A 98 1.37 -6.75 10.53
CA ARG A 98 2.05 -5.86 9.58
C ARG A 98 2.58 -4.59 10.26
N PRO A 99 3.87 -4.24 10.10
CA PRO A 99 4.40 -2.95 10.55
C PRO A 99 3.64 -1.76 9.95
N ASP A 100 3.58 -0.68 10.73
CA ASP A 100 2.93 0.57 10.33
C ASP A 100 3.91 1.44 9.54
N LEU A 101 3.45 2.01 8.43
CA LEU A 101 4.24 2.94 7.63
C LEU A 101 4.11 4.35 8.22
N VAL A 102 5.26 4.99 8.47
CA VAL A 102 5.37 6.32 9.08
C VAL A 102 6.22 7.24 8.22
N GLY A 103 6.13 8.55 8.45
CA GLY A 103 7.00 9.54 7.78
C GLY A 103 6.75 9.71 6.27
N ILE A 104 5.59 9.28 5.76
CA ILE A 104 5.25 9.36 4.33
C ILE A 104 5.41 10.79 3.81
N GLY A 105 6.22 10.96 2.77
CA GLY A 105 6.50 12.26 2.15
C GLY A 105 7.61 13.07 2.80
N GLU A 106 8.19 12.62 3.92
CA GLU A 106 9.28 13.29 4.63
C GLU A 106 10.49 12.37 4.79
N ASP A 107 10.35 11.33 5.61
CA ASP A 107 11.35 10.26 5.82
C ASP A 107 10.62 8.92 6.04
N PRO A 108 10.16 8.27 4.95
CA PRO A 108 9.39 7.04 5.04
C PRO A 108 10.14 5.93 5.79
N GLY A 109 9.43 5.27 6.70
CA GLY A 109 9.97 4.17 7.50
C GLY A 109 8.86 3.27 8.04
N LEU A 110 9.24 2.16 8.67
CA LEU A 110 8.27 1.25 9.28
C LEU A 110 8.42 1.25 10.80
N VAL A 111 7.33 1.06 11.52
CA VAL A 111 7.33 0.80 12.97
C VAL A 111 6.66 -0.55 13.19
N ASP A 112 7.37 -1.50 13.78
CA ASP A 112 6.79 -2.80 14.10
C ASP A 112 5.84 -2.70 15.32
N LYS A 113 5.10 -3.78 15.61
CA LYS A 113 4.14 -3.80 16.73
C LYS A 113 4.80 -3.70 18.11
N ALA A 114 6.12 -3.85 18.21
CA ALA A 114 6.88 -3.60 19.43
C ALA A 114 7.35 -2.13 19.56
N GLY A 115 6.99 -1.26 18.60
CA GLY A 115 7.37 0.15 18.57
C GLY A 115 8.79 0.39 18.07
N ARG A 116 9.48 -0.63 17.55
CA ARG A 116 10.82 -0.47 16.98
C ARG A 116 10.72 0.12 15.58
N PHE A 117 11.44 1.21 15.36
CA PHE A 117 11.61 1.79 14.04
C PHE A 117 12.52 0.93 13.18
N LEU A 118 12.07 0.62 11.97
CA LEU A 118 12.80 -0.11 10.96
C LEU A 118 13.14 0.89 9.85
N ALA A 119 14.41 1.32 9.85
CA ALA A 119 14.92 2.19 8.82
C ALA A 119 14.82 1.48 7.46
N GLN A 120 14.26 2.15 6.45
CA GLN A 120 14.21 1.65 5.08
C GLN A 120 15.46 2.01 4.28
N ARG A 121 16.33 2.89 4.82
CA ARG A 121 17.58 3.34 4.21
C ARG A 121 18.61 3.72 5.27
N HIS A 122 19.89 3.57 4.95
CA HIS A 122 20.99 4.19 5.69
C HIS A 122 21.19 5.63 5.20
N PRO A 123 21.55 6.61 6.07
CA PRO A 123 21.81 7.99 5.67
C PRO A 123 22.83 8.13 4.53
N GLU A 124 23.87 7.30 4.55
CA GLU A 124 24.91 7.23 3.52
C GLU A 124 24.61 6.27 2.35
N GLY A 125 23.40 5.69 2.29
CA GLY A 125 23.03 4.74 1.23
C GLY A 125 23.71 3.37 1.30
N GLN A 126 24.27 3.01 2.46
CA GLN A 126 24.87 1.71 2.70
C GLN A 126 23.84 0.69 3.22
N CYS A 127 24.06 -0.60 2.96
CA CYS A 127 23.22 -1.65 3.51
C CYS A 127 24.04 -2.92 3.65
N ARG A 128 23.95 -3.56 4.82
CA ARG A 128 24.59 -4.86 5.09
C ARG A 128 23.54 -5.95 5.18
N LEU A 129 23.86 -7.15 4.71
CA LEU A 129 23.04 -8.33 4.94
C LEU A 129 23.72 -9.17 6.03
N GLN A 130 23.09 -9.29 7.20
CA GLN A 130 23.56 -10.11 8.30
C GLN A 130 22.44 -11.07 8.72
N ASP A 131 22.74 -12.37 8.75
CA ASP A 131 21.78 -13.44 9.08
C ASP A 131 20.45 -13.38 8.29
N GLY A 132 20.52 -12.90 7.03
CA GLY A 132 19.33 -12.75 6.17
C GLY A 132 18.54 -11.45 6.40
N HIS A 133 19.02 -10.57 7.26
CA HIS A 133 18.41 -9.27 7.57
C HIS A 133 19.24 -8.11 7.02
N PHE A 134 18.56 -7.13 6.41
CA PHE A 134 19.20 -5.87 6.03
C PHE A 134 19.43 -5.01 7.27
N ILE A 135 20.67 -4.57 7.47
CA ILE A 135 21.11 -3.72 8.57
C ILE A 135 21.63 -2.40 8.00
N PHE A 136 21.19 -1.30 8.62
CA PHE A 136 21.48 0.08 8.25
C PHE A 136 22.14 0.87 9.39
N GLU A 137 22.83 0.19 10.31
CA GLU A 137 23.63 0.78 11.41
C GLU A 137 25.14 0.64 11.10
N GLU A 138 25.97 1.52 11.71
CA GLU A 138 27.45 1.46 11.66
C GLU A 138 28.04 0.36 12.55
#